data_AF-D1Z2Z5-F1
#
_entry.id   AF-D1Z2Z5-F1
#
_cell.length_a   1.000
_cell.length_b   1.000
_cell.length_c   1.000
_cell.angle_alpha   90.00
_cell.angle_beta   90.00
_cell.angle_gamma   90.00
#
_symmetry.space_group_name_H-M   'P 1'
#
loop_
_entity.id
_entity.type
_entity.pdbx_description
1 polymer ?
#
loop_
_entity_poly.entity_id
_entity_poly.type
_entity_poly.pdbx_seq_one_letter_code
_entity_poly.pdbx_strand_id
1 'polypeptide(L)'
;MTTLQAHKLTCPLCGNAFDSKLVTSTDSFGRHHSDLYKESEGEQPVCYFVHTCPKCGYSGYEGDFGPQRFDQAFRDQVEKLITPEVKDRQIETNGNFYLAALCADWRGAPPYVVGRIFHMGAWCYRMKGDWDREVYYLQEALTHFEMALRRDDTPKEARAVYTYLVGDIYRRLHDPERAKEYYRKVEKELNEHGGEARIGEFARRQLESPSDYF
;
A
#
# COMPACT_ATOMS: atom_id res chain seq x y z
N MET A 1 -4.74 -3.67 21.46
CA MET A 1 -4.92 -2.28 21.01
C MET A 1 -3.62 -1.74 20.45
N THR A 2 -3.66 -0.91 19.39
CA THR A 2 -2.47 -0.28 18.81
C THR A 2 -1.91 0.83 19.71
N THR A 3 -0.59 0.81 19.93
CA THR A 3 0.13 1.83 20.72
C THR A 3 0.95 2.70 19.80
N LEU A 4 0.79 4.02 19.94
CA LEU A 4 1.52 5.04 19.19
C LEU A 4 2.46 5.81 20.11
N GLN A 5 3.72 6.00 19.68
CA GLN A 5 4.70 6.80 20.40
C GLN A 5 5.09 8.03 19.57
N ALA A 6 5.13 9.20 20.20
CA ALA A 6 5.66 10.40 19.56
C ALA A 6 7.15 10.22 19.24
N HIS A 7 7.53 10.57 18.02
CA HIS A 7 8.90 10.42 17.53
C HIS A 7 9.26 11.61 16.65
N LYS A 8 10.52 12.06 16.74
CA LYS A 8 11.01 13.18 15.92
C LYS A 8 11.81 12.64 14.75
N LEU A 9 11.32 12.90 13.53
CA LEU A 9 12.00 12.54 12.29
C LEU A 9 12.73 13.74 11.70
N THR A 10 13.84 13.47 11.00
CA THR A 10 14.54 14.47 10.18
C THR A 10 14.39 14.08 8.72
N CYS A 11 13.81 14.97 7.90
CA CYS A 11 13.64 14.70 6.48
C CYS A 11 15.00 14.58 5.78
N PRO A 12 15.32 13.44 5.16
CA PRO A 12 16.63 13.25 4.52
C PRO A 12 16.76 14.06 3.22
N LEU A 13 15.66 14.55 2.65
CA LEU A 13 15.66 15.34 1.42
C LEU A 13 16.02 16.82 1.67
N CYS A 14 15.37 17.45 2.67
CA CYS A 14 15.46 18.89 2.93
C CYS A 14 15.99 19.28 4.33
N GLY A 15 16.30 18.30 5.19
CA GLY A 15 16.84 18.50 6.54
C GLY A 15 15.84 18.97 7.59
N ASN A 16 14.55 19.11 7.26
CA ASN A 16 13.54 19.57 8.21
C ASN A 16 13.27 18.53 9.31
N ALA A 17 13.37 18.91 10.58
CA ALA A 17 12.93 18.11 11.70
C ALA A 17 11.42 18.32 11.96
N PHE A 18 10.67 17.25 12.20
CA PHE A 18 9.23 17.31 12.46
C PHE A 18 8.78 16.17 13.38
N ASP A 19 7.67 16.39 14.08
CA ASP A 19 7.08 15.39 14.96
C ASP A 19 6.19 14.43 14.16
N SER A 20 6.26 13.15 14.50
CA SER A 20 5.50 12.05 13.92
C SER A 20 5.09 11.07 15.02
N LYS A 21 4.33 10.04 14.66
CA LYS A 21 3.94 8.94 15.54
C LYS A 21 4.41 7.62 14.94
N LEU A 22 5.09 6.79 15.74
CA LEU A 22 5.47 5.43 15.37
C LEU A 22 4.54 4.42 16.04
N VAL A 23 4.23 3.35 15.32
CA VAL A 23 3.53 2.19 15.87
C VAL A 23 4.56 1.34 16.63
N THR A 24 4.42 1.23 17.94
CA THR A 24 5.35 0.45 18.78
C THR A 24 4.82 -0.93 19.13
N SER A 25 3.49 -1.09 19.17
CA SER A 25 2.83 -2.37 19.31
C SER A 25 1.44 -2.32 18.70
N THR A 26 0.95 -3.48 18.26
CA THR A 26 -0.42 -3.63 17.77
C THR A 26 -0.92 -5.05 18.03
N ASP A 27 -2.23 -5.20 18.11
CA ASP A 27 -2.88 -6.51 18.05
C ASP A 27 -3.28 -6.86 16.61
N SER A 28 -3.92 -8.03 16.46
CA SER A 28 -4.58 -8.48 15.23
C SER A 28 -5.95 -9.11 15.55
N PHE A 29 -6.67 -8.55 16.53
CA PHE A 29 -7.94 -9.09 17.02
C PHE A 29 -9.16 -8.58 16.24
N GLY A 30 -8.99 -7.67 15.28
CA GLY A 30 -10.06 -7.14 14.45
C GLY A 30 -10.46 -8.06 13.28
N ARG A 31 -11.27 -7.55 12.35
CA ARG A 31 -11.73 -8.33 11.19
C ARG A 31 -10.57 -8.67 10.25
N HIS A 32 -10.65 -9.86 9.66
CA HIS A 32 -9.78 -10.29 8.58
C HIS A 32 -10.48 -10.04 7.25
N HIS A 33 -9.93 -9.13 6.47
CA HIS A 33 -10.43 -8.81 5.15
C HIS A 33 -9.85 -9.77 4.11
N SER A 34 -10.66 -10.02 3.09
CA SER A 34 -10.30 -10.83 1.92
C SER A 34 -9.04 -10.35 1.22
N ASP A 35 -8.82 -9.03 1.11
CA ASP A 35 -7.61 -8.44 0.53
C ASP A 35 -6.41 -8.42 1.49
N LEU A 36 -6.35 -9.39 2.41
CA LEU A 36 -5.24 -9.65 3.33
C LEU A 36 -5.00 -8.55 4.37
N TYR A 37 -5.91 -7.58 4.49
CA TYR A 37 -5.89 -6.62 5.58
C TYR A 37 -6.39 -7.26 6.88
N LYS A 38 -5.70 -6.98 7.99
CA LYS A 38 -6.11 -7.37 9.33
C LYS A 38 -6.28 -6.12 10.17
N GLU A 39 -7.48 -5.90 10.65
CA GLU A 39 -7.76 -4.80 11.55
C GLU A 39 -7.13 -5.05 12.93
N SER A 40 -6.73 -3.96 13.57
CA SER A 40 -6.48 -3.92 15.00
C SER A 40 -7.74 -3.49 15.75
N GLU A 41 -7.78 -3.74 17.06
CA GLU A 41 -8.76 -3.12 17.93
C GLU A 41 -8.42 -1.64 18.14
N GLY A 42 -9.30 -0.74 17.66
CA GLY A 42 -9.17 0.71 17.80
C GLY A 42 -8.41 1.37 16.66
N GLU A 43 -7.32 2.06 16.97
CA GLU A 43 -6.48 2.77 15.99
C GLU A 43 -5.83 1.81 15.01
N GLN A 44 -5.98 2.05 13.71
CA GLN A 44 -5.48 1.14 12.67
C GLN A 44 -3.99 1.43 12.38
N PRO A 45 -3.06 0.48 12.66
CA PRO A 45 -1.62 0.74 12.62
C PRO A 45 -1.13 1.14 11.23
N VAL A 46 -1.73 0.57 10.18
CA VAL A 46 -1.34 0.85 8.79
C VAL A 46 -1.43 2.34 8.47
N CYS A 47 -2.36 3.08 9.07
CA CYS A 47 -2.53 4.51 8.81
C CYS A 47 -1.46 5.39 9.45
N TYR A 48 -0.49 4.79 10.16
CA TYR A 48 0.65 5.47 10.76
C TYR A 48 2.00 5.03 10.18
N PHE A 49 2.01 4.11 9.20
CA PHE A 49 3.26 3.59 8.63
C PHE A 49 3.98 4.58 7.72
N VAL A 50 3.25 5.50 7.07
CA VAL A 50 3.83 6.50 6.17
C VAL A 50 3.95 7.84 6.88
N HIS A 51 5.14 8.43 6.80
CA HIS A 51 5.44 9.74 7.33
C HIS A 51 5.72 10.71 6.18
N THR A 52 5.28 11.95 6.34
CA THR A 52 5.42 13.01 5.34
C THR A 52 6.08 14.22 5.95
N CYS A 53 7.15 14.71 5.31
CA CYS A 53 7.80 15.94 5.72
C CYS A 53 6.85 17.13 5.48
N PRO A 54 6.48 17.93 6.50
CA PRO A 54 5.56 19.06 6.33
C PRO A 54 6.18 20.24 5.57
N LYS A 55 7.49 20.21 5.28
CA LYS A 55 8.19 21.29 4.57
C LYS A 55 8.24 21.07 3.06
N CYS A 56 8.60 19.87 2.62
CA CYS A 56 8.77 19.54 1.19
C CYS A 56 7.87 18.40 0.69
N GLY A 57 7.18 17.70 1.58
CA GLY A 57 6.29 16.58 1.25
C GLY A 57 6.96 15.26 0.89
N TYR A 58 8.29 15.15 1.00
CA TYR A 58 8.94 13.84 0.93
C TYR A 58 8.25 12.87 1.88
N SER A 59 7.83 11.73 1.34
CA SER A 59 7.00 10.75 2.04
C SER A 59 7.56 9.35 1.87
N GLY A 60 7.50 8.56 2.94
CA GLY A 60 8.01 7.19 2.98
C GLY A 60 7.76 6.52 4.33
N TYR A 61 8.24 5.30 4.50
CA TYR A 61 8.20 4.58 5.78
C TYR A 61 9.26 5.10 6.75
N GLU A 62 9.20 4.68 8.01
CA GLU A 62 10.20 5.04 9.04
C GLU A 62 11.65 4.87 8.54
N GLY A 63 11.97 3.72 7.93
CA GLY A 63 13.30 3.43 7.40
C GLY A 63 13.74 4.38 6.28
N ASP A 64 12.79 4.97 5.54
CA ASP A 64 13.05 5.93 4.48
C ASP A 64 13.39 7.33 5.00
N PHE A 65 13.41 7.56 6.31
CA PHE A 65 13.90 8.78 6.95
C PHE A 65 15.34 8.64 7.49
N GLY A 66 16.02 7.53 7.19
CA GLY A 66 17.45 7.37 7.43
C GLY A 66 18.34 8.12 6.44
N PRO A 67 19.67 8.20 6.69
CA PRO A 67 20.63 8.81 5.78
C PRO A 67 20.63 8.14 4.40
N GLN A 68 20.37 8.92 3.36
CA GLN A 68 20.36 8.42 1.98
C GLN A 68 20.66 9.54 0.97
N ARG A 69 20.90 9.15 -0.28
CA ARG A 69 21.17 10.08 -1.38
C ARG A 69 19.96 10.20 -2.29
N PHE A 70 19.77 11.41 -2.81
CA PHE A 70 18.74 11.75 -3.79
C PHE A 70 19.42 12.44 -4.96
N ASP A 71 19.13 11.98 -6.18
CA ASP A 71 19.55 12.68 -7.39
C ASP A 71 18.78 14.00 -7.55
N GLN A 72 19.25 14.83 -8.48
CA GLN A 72 18.66 16.14 -8.72
C GLN A 72 17.27 16.04 -9.38
N ALA A 73 17.03 15.03 -10.21
CA ALA A 73 15.75 14.86 -10.89
C ALA A 73 14.62 14.61 -9.88
N PHE A 74 14.86 13.73 -8.90
CA PHE A 74 13.93 13.48 -7.80
C PHE A 74 13.68 14.74 -6.95
N ARG A 75 14.75 15.47 -6.61
CA ARG A 75 14.65 16.74 -5.85
C ARG A 75 13.74 17.73 -6.58
N ASP A 76 13.97 17.90 -7.88
CA ASP A 76 13.19 18.81 -8.72
C ASP A 76 11.72 18.39 -8.83
N GLN A 77 11.44 17.08 -8.95
CA GLN A 77 10.07 16.57 -8.98
C GLN A 77 9.33 16.84 -7.67
N VAL A 78 9.96 16.55 -6.52
CA VAL A 78 9.36 16.84 -5.20
C VAL A 78 9.14 18.34 -5.02
N GLU A 79 10.08 19.18 -5.42
CA GLU A 79 9.93 20.64 -5.32
C GLU A 79 8.80 21.18 -6.21
N LYS A 80 8.66 20.68 -7.44
CA LYS A 80 7.70 21.20 -8.41
C LYS A 80 6.29 20.65 -8.24
N LEU A 81 6.17 19.36 -7.90
CA LEU A 81 4.89 18.64 -7.92
C LEU A 81 4.33 18.41 -6.51
N ILE A 82 5.17 18.10 -5.53
CA ILE A 82 4.69 17.73 -4.19
C ILE A 82 4.70 18.93 -3.23
N THR A 83 5.77 19.72 -3.21
CA THR A 83 5.95 20.80 -2.24
C THR A 83 4.81 21.83 -2.25
N PRO A 84 4.26 22.26 -3.40
CA PRO A 84 3.11 23.16 -3.43
C PRO A 84 1.88 22.53 -2.75
N GLU A 85 1.60 21.26 -3.04
CA GLU A 85 0.48 20.53 -2.43
C GLU A 85 0.60 20.39 -0.91
N VAL A 86 1.80 20.44 -0.35
CA VAL A 86 2.04 20.34 1.10
C VAL A 86 1.89 21.70 1.78
N LYS A 87 2.26 22.77 1.07
CA LYS A 87 2.21 24.14 1.59
C LYS A 87 0.80 24.72 1.55
N ASP A 88 0.04 24.39 0.51
CA ASP A 88 -1.26 24.99 0.25
C ASP A 88 -2.40 24.30 1.01
N ARG A 89 -2.19 23.08 1.50
CA ARG A 89 -3.18 22.30 2.27
C ARG A 89 -2.50 21.48 3.36
N GLN A 90 -3.23 21.24 4.46
CA GLN A 90 -2.83 20.17 5.37
C GLN A 90 -3.02 18.82 4.66
N ILE A 91 -1.97 18.03 4.61
CA ILE A 91 -2.06 16.67 4.09
C ILE A 91 -2.76 15.82 5.15
N GLU A 92 -3.92 15.29 4.79
CA GLU A 92 -4.61 14.30 5.61
C GLU A 92 -3.72 13.06 5.78
N THR A 93 -3.78 12.40 6.93
CA THR A 93 -2.97 11.20 7.27
C THR A 93 -2.94 10.13 6.17
N ASN A 94 -4.02 9.98 5.38
CA ASN A 94 -4.09 8.98 4.30
C ASN A 94 -3.52 9.48 2.96
N GLY A 95 -3.47 10.80 2.74
CA GLY A 95 -2.81 11.42 1.60
C GLY A 95 -1.30 11.15 1.57
N ASN A 96 -0.73 10.79 2.72
CA ASN A 96 0.66 10.35 2.85
C ASN A 96 0.98 9.16 1.92
N PHE A 97 0.06 8.20 1.76
CA PHE A 97 0.28 7.03 0.90
C PHE A 97 0.39 7.40 -0.59
N TYR A 98 -0.36 8.40 -1.05
CA TYR A 98 -0.24 8.88 -2.43
C TYR A 98 1.15 9.49 -2.66
N LEU A 99 1.59 10.36 -1.76
CA LEU A 99 2.91 10.99 -1.86
C LEU A 99 4.05 9.97 -1.72
N ALA A 100 3.89 8.96 -0.87
CA ALA A 100 4.87 7.88 -0.74
C ALA A 100 4.94 7.02 -2.00
N ALA A 101 3.80 6.75 -2.65
CA ALA A 101 3.77 6.01 -3.92
C ALA A 101 4.51 6.78 -5.02
N LEU A 102 4.27 8.10 -5.15
CA LEU A 102 5.03 8.95 -6.08
C LEU A 102 6.52 8.97 -5.75
N CYS A 103 6.88 9.12 -4.46
CA CYS A 103 8.27 9.11 -4.04
C CYS A 103 8.97 7.78 -4.35
N ALA A 104 8.28 6.66 -4.16
CA ALA A 104 8.81 5.33 -4.47
C ALA A 104 8.96 5.12 -5.99
N ASP A 105 7.94 5.48 -6.77
CA ASP A 105 7.92 5.33 -8.22
C ASP A 105 9.02 6.16 -8.90
N TRP A 106 9.14 7.44 -8.56
CA TRP A 106 10.20 8.32 -9.09
C TRP A 106 11.61 7.87 -8.71
N ARG A 107 11.75 7.08 -7.64
CA ARG A 107 13.01 6.47 -7.22
C ARG A 107 13.24 5.10 -7.84
N GLY A 108 12.39 4.67 -8.76
CA GLY A 108 12.52 3.42 -9.51
C GLY A 108 12.12 2.18 -8.71
N ALA A 109 11.24 2.32 -7.71
CA ALA A 109 10.70 1.16 -7.02
C ALA A 109 9.96 0.24 -8.02
N PRO A 110 10.07 -1.09 -7.88
CA PRO A 110 9.37 -2.01 -8.77
C PRO A 110 7.85 -1.88 -8.56
N PRO A 111 7.02 -2.16 -9.59
CA PRO A 111 5.58 -1.91 -9.52
C PRO A 111 4.88 -2.59 -8.35
N TYR A 112 5.33 -3.77 -7.91
CA TYR A 112 4.73 -4.44 -6.75
C TYR A 112 4.88 -3.65 -5.44
N VAL A 113 5.94 -2.85 -5.29
CA VAL A 113 6.13 -1.95 -4.13
C VAL A 113 5.13 -0.81 -4.21
N VAL A 114 5.06 -0.13 -5.36
CA VAL A 114 4.15 1.00 -5.57
C VAL A 114 2.69 0.57 -5.39
N GLY A 115 2.30 -0.57 -5.99
CA GLY A 115 0.96 -1.15 -5.83
C GLY A 115 0.63 -1.50 -4.38
N ARG A 116 1.61 -1.98 -3.61
CA ARG A 116 1.41 -2.26 -2.18
C ARG A 116 1.22 -0.99 -1.34
N ILE A 117 1.90 0.12 -1.68
CA ILE A 117 1.69 1.42 -1.03
C ILE A 117 0.24 1.88 -1.27
N PHE A 118 -0.23 1.86 -2.52
CA PHE A 118 -1.62 2.21 -2.84
C PHE A 118 -2.63 1.29 -2.15
N HIS A 119 -2.38 -0.01 -2.13
CA HIS A 119 -3.28 -0.96 -1.48
C HIS A 119 -3.45 -0.69 0.03
N MET A 120 -2.36 -0.34 0.72
CA MET A 120 -2.44 0.08 2.12
C MET A 120 -3.18 1.41 2.31
N GLY A 121 -3.01 2.35 1.38
CA GLY A 121 -3.78 3.59 1.37
C GLY A 121 -5.29 3.34 1.20
N ALA A 122 -5.69 2.37 0.37
CA ALA A 122 -7.08 1.96 0.21
C ALA A 122 -7.68 1.46 1.53
N TRP A 123 -6.95 0.63 2.28
CA TRP A 123 -7.40 0.17 3.61
C TRP A 123 -7.69 1.35 4.54
N CYS A 124 -6.82 2.36 4.56
CA CYS A 124 -7.02 3.52 5.41
C CYS A 124 -8.24 4.36 5.02
N TYR A 125 -8.58 4.47 3.73
CA TYR A 125 -9.80 5.16 3.30
C TYR A 125 -11.07 4.35 3.56
N ARG A 126 -11.01 3.02 3.40
CA ARG A 126 -12.07 2.09 3.82
C ARG A 126 -12.44 2.30 5.29
N MET A 127 -11.44 2.36 6.17
CA MET A 127 -11.66 2.54 7.62
C MET A 127 -12.25 3.91 7.98
N LYS A 128 -12.11 4.91 7.11
CA LYS A 128 -12.73 6.23 7.26
C LYS A 128 -14.11 6.34 6.61
N GLY A 129 -14.56 5.31 5.87
CA GLY A 129 -15.78 5.35 5.08
C GLY A 129 -15.71 6.26 3.85
N ASP A 130 -14.50 6.58 3.38
CA ASP A 130 -14.26 7.41 2.19
C ASP A 130 -14.10 6.52 0.96
N TRP A 131 -15.23 6.03 0.46
CA TRP A 131 -15.30 5.01 -0.59
C TRP A 131 -14.77 5.49 -1.94
N ASP A 132 -14.96 6.78 -2.28
CA ASP A 132 -14.48 7.34 -3.54
C ASP A 132 -12.95 7.31 -3.60
N ARG A 133 -12.28 7.68 -2.51
CA ARG A 133 -10.82 7.59 -2.43
C ARG A 133 -10.34 6.15 -2.30
N GLU A 134 -11.06 5.27 -1.60
CA GLU A 134 -10.73 3.84 -1.62
C GLU A 134 -10.70 3.31 -3.06
N VAL A 135 -11.74 3.58 -3.86
CA VAL A 135 -11.82 3.15 -5.27
C VAL A 135 -10.63 3.64 -6.08
N TYR A 136 -10.25 4.93 -5.94
CA TYR A 136 -9.06 5.46 -6.61
C TYR A 136 -7.78 4.70 -6.24
N TYR A 137 -7.53 4.48 -4.94
CA TYR A 137 -6.34 3.77 -4.49
C TYR A 137 -6.35 2.29 -4.91
N LEU A 138 -7.51 1.65 -4.96
CA LEU A 138 -7.65 0.28 -5.48
C LEU A 138 -7.34 0.20 -6.98
N GLN A 139 -7.77 1.19 -7.78
CA GLN A 139 -7.47 1.26 -9.21
C GLN A 139 -5.96 1.43 -9.47
N GLU A 140 -5.30 2.29 -8.68
CA GLU A 140 -3.84 2.46 -8.74
C GLU A 140 -3.11 1.18 -8.33
N ALA A 141 -3.51 0.56 -7.21
CA ALA A 141 -2.94 -0.71 -6.75
C ALA A 141 -3.08 -1.82 -7.81
N LEU A 142 -4.28 -1.93 -8.41
CA LEU A 142 -4.58 -2.89 -9.46
C LEU A 142 -3.65 -2.72 -10.66
N THR A 143 -3.51 -1.49 -11.16
CA THR A 143 -2.66 -1.17 -12.31
C THR A 143 -1.21 -1.63 -12.07
N HIS A 144 -0.68 -1.31 -10.88
CA HIS A 144 0.70 -1.65 -10.51
C HIS A 144 0.91 -3.15 -10.25
N PHE A 145 -0.05 -3.84 -9.64
CA PHE A 145 0.05 -5.29 -9.47
C PHE A 145 -0.07 -6.04 -10.80
N GLU A 146 -0.93 -5.60 -11.72
CA GLU A 146 -0.96 -6.17 -13.08
C GLU A 146 0.35 -5.92 -13.82
N MET A 147 0.98 -4.75 -13.66
CA MET A 147 2.31 -4.48 -14.19
C MET A 147 3.36 -5.41 -13.58
N ALA A 148 3.33 -5.62 -12.26
CA ALA A 148 4.25 -6.53 -11.58
C ALA A 148 4.15 -7.96 -12.12
N LEU A 149 2.95 -8.49 -12.33
CA LEU A 149 2.75 -9.85 -12.84
C LEU A 149 3.30 -10.06 -14.27
N ARG A 150 3.43 -8.98 -15.05
CA ARG A 150 4.04 -8.99 -16.40
C ARG A 150 5.57 -8.88 -16.41
N ARG A 151 6.19 -8.56 -15.27
CA ARG A 151 7.65 -8.36 -15.18
C ARG A 151 8.35 -9.53 -14.51
N ASP A 152 9.58 -9.79 -14.94
CA ASP A 152 10.43 -10.86 -14.42
C ASP A 152 11.14 -10.50 -13.11
N ASP A 153 11.17 -9.21 -12.74
CA ASP A 153 11.79 -8.72 -11.50
C ASP A 153 10.87 -8.82 -10.26
N THR A 154 9.63 -9.28 -10.45
CA THR A 154 8.72 -9.60 -9.35
C THR A 154 9.19 -10.87 -8.63
N PRO A 155 9.34 -10.86 -7.29
CA PRO A 155 9.72 -12.04 -6.52
C PRO A 155 8.78 -13.21 -6.83
N LYS A 156 9.35 -14.35 -7.23
CA LYS A 156 8.60 -15.51 -7.75
C LYS A 156 7.55 -15.98 -6.75
N GLU A 157 7.96 -16.12 -5.49
CA GLU A 157 7.14 -16.61 -4.39
C GLU A 157 6.00 -15.64 -4.01
N ALA A 158 6.08 -14.37 -4.43
CA ALA A 158 5.06 -13.36 -4.19
C ALA A 158 4.02 -13.27 -5.33
N ARG A 159 4.28 -13.89 -6.49
CA ARG A 159 3.39 -13.81 -7.66
C ARG A 159 1.99 -14.36 -7.38
N ALA A 160 1.89 -15.45 -6.61
CA ALA A 160 0.61 -16.00 -6.17
C ALA A 160 -0.19 -14.98 -5.33
N VAL A 161 0.47 -14.26 -4.42
CA VAL A 161 -0.15 -13.20 -3.59
C VAL A 161 -0.65 -12.07 -4.48
N TYR A 162 0.17 -11.56 -5.41
CA TYR A 162 -0.26 -10.46 -6.27
C TYR A 162 -1.37 -10.88 -7.24
N THR A 163 -1.34 -12.11 -7.75
CA THR A 163 -2.42 -12.67 -8.57
C THR A 163 -3.73 -12.75 -7.80
N TYR A 164 -3.67 -13.20 -6.54
CA TYR A 164 -4.83 -13.21 -5.65
C TYR A 164 -5.36 -11.80 -5.37
N LEU A 165 -4.47 -10.85 -5.03
CA LEU A 165 -4.85 -9.46 -4.75
C LEU A 165 -5.48 -8.79 -5.96
N VAL A 166 -4.96 -9.01 -7.17
CA VAL A 166 -5.60 -8.50 -8.39
C VAL A 166 -7.04 -9.03 -8.52
N GLY A 167 -7.26 -10.32 -8.24
CA GLY A 167 -8.60 -10.90 -8.21
C GLY A 167 -9.51 -10.24 -7.17
N ASP A 168 -9.02 -10.04 -5.95
CA ASP A 168 -9.81 -9.42 -4.88
C ASP A 168 -10.12 -7.94 -5.16
N ILE A 169 -9.17 -7.20 -5.73
CA ILE A 169 -9.38 -5.81 -6.11
C ILE A 169 -10.42 -5.71 -7.23
N TYR A 170 -10.37 -6.56 -8.26
CA TYR A 170 -11.42 -6.60 -9.29
C TYR A 170 -12.80 -6.83 -8.67
N ARG A 171 -12.92 -7.75 -7.72
CA ARG A 171 -14.18 -8.03 -7.02
C ARG A 171 -14.68 -6.80 -6.26
N ARG A 172 -13.80 -6.11 -5.53
CA ARG A 172 -14.11 -4.87 -4.79
C ARG A 172 -14.48 -3.70 -5.70
N LEU A 173 -13.93 -3.68 -6.92
CA LEU A 173 -14.27 -2.72 -7.98
C LEU A 173 -15.48 -3.18 -8.82
N HIS A 174 -16.26 -4.15 -8.33
CA HIS A 174 -17.48 -4.67 -8.96
C HIS A 174 -17.28 -5.32 -10.34
N ASP A 175 -16.12 -5.94 -10.57
CA ASP A 175 -15.81 -6.79 -11.74
C ASP A 175 -15.59 -8.26 -11.34
N PRO A 176 -16.67 -9.01 -11.05
CA PRO A 176 -16.57 -10.39 -10.58
C PRO A 176 -16.06 -11.36 -11.64
N GLU A 177 -16.17 -11.04 -12.92
CA GLU A 177 -15.71 -11.92 -14.00
C GLU A 177 -14.18 -11.91 -14.08
N ARG A 178 -13.56 -10.73 -14.11
CA ARG A 178 -12.09 -10.63 -14.03
C ARG A 178 -11.57 -11.15 -12.69
N ALA A 179 -12.29 -10.93 -11.58
CA ALA A 179 -11.92 -11.50 -10.29
C ALA A 179 -11.76 -13.02 -10.35
N LYS A 180 -12.75 -13.74 -10.90
CA LYS A 180 -12.71 -15.21 -11.05
C LYS A 180 -11.57 -15.66 -11.96
N GLU A 181 -11.29 -14.93 -13.04
CA GLU A 181 -10.13 -15.25 -13.90
C GLU A 181 -8.82 -15.23 -13.13
N TYR A 182 -8.60 -14.22 -12.30
CA TYR A 182 -7.39 -14.10 -11.50
C TYR A 182 -7.33 -15.13 -10.37
N TYR A 183 -8.43 -15.39 -9.65
CA TYR A 183 -8.45 -16.44 -8.63
C TYR A 183 -8.10 -17.83 -9.21
N ARG A 184 -8.56 -18.16 -10.42
CA ARG A 184 -8.20 -19.43 -11.09
C ARG A 184 -6.72 -19.53 -11.46
N LYS A 185 -6.03 -18.40 -11.65
CA LYS A 185 -4.58 -18.36 -11.95
C LYS A 185 -3.70 -18.60 -10.72
N VAL A 186 -4.23 -18.40 -9.50
CA VAL A 186 -3.44 -18.51 -8.25
C VAL A 186 -2.79 -19.89 -8.08
N GLU A 187 -3.53 -20.97 -8.31
CA GLU A 187 -2.98 -22.34 -8.21
C GLU A 187 -1.84 -22.58 -9.22
N LYS A 188 -1.96 -22.02 -10.43
CA LYS A 188 -0.89 -22.10 -11.42
C LYS A 188 0.37 -21.38 -10.92
N GLU A 189 0.22 -20.16 -10.42
CA GLU A 189 1.35 -19.37 -9.89
C GLU A 189 2.01 -20.08 -8.69
N LEU A 190 1.23 -20.69 -7.78
CA LEU A 190 1.76 -21.49 -6.67
C LEU A 190 2.55 -22.71 -7.15
N ASN A 191 2.05 -23.43 -8.15
CA ASN A 191 2.72 -24.61 -8.69
C ASN A 191 4.00 -24.26 -9.46
N GLU A 192 4.03 -23.14 -10.18
CA GLU A 192 5.18 -22.71 -11.00
C GLU A 192 6.26 -21.98 -10.19
N HIS A 193 5.87 -21.27 -9.14
CA HIS A 193 6.76 -20.32 -8.45
C HIS A 193 6.82 -20.47 -6.93
N GLY A 194 6.03 -21.38 -6.35
CA GLY A 194 5.93 -21.53 -4.90
C GLY A 194 5.17 -20.37 -4.24
N GLY A 195 5.36 -20.22 -2.93
CA GLY A 195 4.69 -19.20 -2.12
C GLY A 195 3.84 -19.79 -0.99
N GLU A 196 3.00 -18.96 -0.39
CA GLU A 196 2.17 -19.36 0.75
C GLU A 196 0.93 -20.15 0.30
N ALA A 197 0.85 -21.44 0.65
CA ALA A 197 -0.24 -22.33 0.24
C ALA A 197 -1.65 -21.81 0.60
N ARG A 198 -1.79 -21.08 1.71
CA ARG A 198 -3.06 -20.46 2.14
C ARG A 198 -3.67 -19.52 1.10
N ILE A 199 -2.86 -18.95 0.20
CA ILE A 199 -3.35 -18.04 -0.84
C ILE A 199 -4.22 -18.80 -1.85
N GLY A 200 -3.89 -20.07 -2.14
CA GLY A 200 -4.73 -20.95 -2.97
C GLY A 200 -6.05 -21.28 -2.29
N GLU A 201 -6.04 -21.50 -0.97
CA GLU A 201 -7.26 -21.70 -0.17
C GLU A 201 -8.18 -20.46 -0.21
N PHE A 202 -7.61 -19.27 -0.07
CA PHE A 202 -8.35 -18.02 -0.17
C PHE A 202 -8.95 -17.81 -1.56
N ALA A 203 -8.19 -18.12 -2.62
CA ALA A 203 -8.68 -18.04 -3.99
C ALA A 203 -9.86 -19.00 -4.25
N ARG A 204 -9.75 -20.27 -3.80
CA ARG A 204 -10.86 -21.25 -3.88
C ARG A 204 -12.09 -20.77 -3.14
N ARG A 205 -11.93 -20.28 -1.91
CA ARG A 205 -13.04 -19.74 -1.12
C ARG A 205 -13.74 -18.60 -1.83
N GLN A 206 -13.00 -17.67 -2.43
CA GLN A 206 -13.60 -16.56 -3.19
C GLN A 206 -14.29 -17.01 -4.48
N LEU A 207 -13.88 -18.14 -5.09
CA LEU A 207 -14.59 -18.74 -6.23
C LEU A 207 -15.91 -19.40 -5.82
N GLU A 208 -15.95 -20.04 -4.65
CA GLU A 208 -17.11 -20.79 -4.16
C GLU A 208 -18.14 -19.90 -3.45
N SER A 209 -17.67 -19.02 -2.56
CA SER A 209 -18.49 -18.14 -1.72
C SER A 209 -17.78 -16.79 -1.53
N PRO A 210 -17.86 -15.89 -2.53
CA PRO A 210 -17.21 -14.58 -2.46
C PRO A 210 -17.64 -13.77 -1.24
N SER A 211 -16.68 -13.14 -0.56
CA SER A 211 -16.92 -12.38 0.67
C SER A 211 -15.83 -11.33 0.87
N ASP A 212 -16.17 -10.18 1.44
CA ASP A 212 -15.18 -9.17 1.83
C ASP A 212 -14.32 -9.58 3.02
N TYR A 213 -14.73 -10.61 3.75
CA TYR A 213 -14.09 -11.08 4.98
C TYR A 213 -13.84 -12.58 4.97
N PHE A 214 -12.82 -13.01 5.70
CA PHE A 214 -12.52 -14.41 6.00
C PHE A 214 -13.08 -14.85 7.35
#